data_AF-A0A2J6HNQ8-F1
#
_entry.id   AF-A0A2J6HNQ8-F1
#
_cell.length_a   1.000
_cell.length_b   1.000
_cell.length_c   1.000
_cell.angle_alpha   90.00
_cell.angle_beta   90.00
_cell.angle_gamma   90.00
#
_symmetry.space_group_name_H-M   'P 1'
#
loop_
_entity.id
_entity.type
_entity.pdbx_description
1 polymer ?
#
loop_
_entity_poly.entity_id
_entity_poly.type
_entity_poly.pdbx_seq_one_letter_code
_entity_poly.pdbx_strand_id
1 'polypeptide(L)'
;MISRRLYWMGLTKSIMNQKRNNRKSLFNIHLFFAVLITGGMVACAPKQPTLPEQAPEGIISRDSMVMIMTDCFIAEGASKQVQVQHKNVLLHANVFFTKVFEKYDITYQEYKKSLEYYHQYPRAVDALYDDVLQQLSEKEAEVKTR
;
A
#
# COMPACT_ATOMS: atom_id res chain seq x y z
N MET A 1 38.04 -15.24 69.78
CA MET A 1 38.25 -14.69 68.43
C MET A 1 37.19 -15.25 67.45
N ILE A 2 35.90 -15.05 67.74
CA ILE A 2 34.76 -15.72 67.05
C ILE A 2 34.04 -14.77 66.05
N SER A 3 34.36 -13.47 66.01
CA SER A 3 33.52 -12.49 65.29
C SER A 3 33.72 -12.41 63.76
N ARG A 4 34.72 -13.10 63.16
CA ARG A 4 34.94 -13.01 61.70
C ARG A 4 34.17 -14.04 60.86
N ARG A 5 33.64 -15.11 61.49
CA ARG A 5 32.99 -16.23 60.77
C ARG A 5 31.49 -15.98 60.45
N LEU A 6 30.82 -15.13 61.24
CA LEU A 6 29.40 -14.81 61.04
C LEU A 6 29.14 -13.77 59.95
N TYR A 7 30.08 -12.85 59.71
CA TYR A 7 29.95 -11.82 58.68
C TYR A 7 30.00 -12.39 57.25
N TRP A 8 30.83 -13.42 57.02
CA TRP A 8 30.96 -14.09 55.72
C TRP A 8 29.72 -14.92 55.33
N MET A 9 28.99 -15.49 56.29
CA MET A 9 27.76 -16.24 56.00
C MET A 9 26.55 -15.35 55.66
N GLY A 10 26.55 -14.08 56.06
CA GLY A 10 25.47 -13.12 55.75
C GLY A 10 25.58 -12.53 54.33
N LEU A 11 26.81 -12.21 53.90
CA LEU A 11 27.07 -11.63 52.58
C LEU A 11 26.78 -12.62 51.44
N THR A 12 27.06 -13.92 51.61
CA THR A 12 26.81 -14.92 50.56
C THR A 12 25.32 -15.18 50.35
N LYS A 13 24.50 -15.16 51.41
CA LYS A 13 23.04 -15.30 51.32
C LYS A 13 22.38 -14.14 50.54
N SER A 14 22.87 -12.91 50.73
CA SER A 14 22.33 -11.73 50.03
C SER A 14 22.63 -11.77 48.52
N ILE A 15 23.87 -12.11 48.13
CA ILE A 15 24.29 -12.22 46.74
C ILE A 15 23.56 -13.38 46.01
N MET A 16 23.33 -14.51 46.68
CA MET A 16 22.56 -15.63 46.11
C MET A 16 21.07 -15.30 45.94
N ASN A 17 20.47 -14.51 46.85
CA ASN A 17 19.08 -14.09 46.74
C ASN A 17 18.86 -13.07 45.61
N GLN A 18 19.81 -12.16 45.40
CA GLN A 18 19.75 -11.16 44.33
C GLN A 18 19.84 -11.82 42.93
N LYS A 19 20.71 -12.84 42.76
CA LYS A 19 20.85 -13.60 41.51
C LYS A 19 19.60 -14.46 41.18
N ARG A 20 18.89 -14.93 42.20
CA ARG A 20 17.64 -15.73 42.07
C ARG A 20 16.43 -14.88 41.64
N ASN A 21 16.36 -13.60 42.04
CA ASN A 21 15.28 -12.70 41.63
C ASN A 21 15.39 -12.28 40.15
N ASN A 22 16.61 -11.95 39.70
CA ASN A 22 16.87 -11.58 38.30
C ASN A 22 16.65 -12.73 37.31
N ARG A 23 16.96 -13.98 37.72
CA ARG A 23 16.75 -15.16 36.87
C ARG A 23 15.26 -15.49 36.66
N LYS A 24 14.41 -15.19 37.65
CA LYS A 24 12.95 -15.38 37.56
C LYS A 24 12.26 -14.27 36.74
N SER A 25 12.74 -13.04 36.88
CA SER A 25 12.27 -11.89 36.07
C SER A 25 12.59 -12.07 34.59
N LEU A 26 13.80 -12.55 34.25
CA LEU A 26 14.18 -12.90 32.87
C LEU A 26 13.34 -14.06 32.30
N PHE A 27 13.05 -15.09 33.11
CA PHE A 27 12.25 -16.23 32.68
C PHE A 27 10.79 -15.85 32.36
N ASN A 28 10.19 -14.94 33.15
CA ASN A 28 8.83 -14.43 32.92
C ASN A 28 8.73 -13.50 31.70
N ILE A 29 9.79 -12.75 31.38
CA ILE A 29 9.85 -11.92 30.17
C ILE A 29 9.90 -12.81 28.92
N HIS A 30 10.72 -13.86 28.90
CA HIS A 30 10.75 -14.81 27.78
C HIS A 30 9.42 -15.55 27.61
N LEU A 31 8.72 -15.86 28.70
CA LEU A 31 7.39 -16.47 28.66
C LEU A 31 6.33 -15.50 28.08
N PHE A 32 6.40 -14.22 28.41
CA PHE A 32 5.53 -13.16 27.87
C PHE A 32 5.76 -12.92 26.37
N PHE A 33 7.02 -12.86 25.93
CA PHE A 33 7.36 -12.71 24.50
C PHE A 33 7.01 -13.96 23.68
N ALA A 34 7.11 -15.16 24.24
CA ALA A 34 6.72 -16.39 23.57
C ALA A 34 5.20 -16.46 23.30
N VAL A 35 4.37 -16.02 24.24
CA VAL A 35 2.89 -16.00 24.11
C VAL A 35 2.42 -15.01 23.04
N LEU A 36 3.10 -13.86 22.90
CA LEU A 36 2.83 -12.87 21.84
C LEU A 36 3.20 -13.37 20.44
N ILE A 37 4.20 -14.24 20.32
CA ILE A 37 4.65 -14.80 19.03
C ILE A 37 3.73 -15.94 18.57
N THR A 38 3.17 -16.74 19.50
CA THR A 38 2.36 -17.92 19.15
C THR A 38 0.87 -17.63 18.91
N GLY A 39 0.36 -16.45 19.28
CA GLY A 39 -1.07 -16.13 19.20
C GLY A 39 -1.56 -15.54 17.86
N GLY A 40 -0.68 -15.32 16.89
CA GLY A 40 -0.94 -14.33 15.82
C GLY A 40 -1.39 -14.81 14.44
N MET A 41 -1.54 -16.11 14.14
CA MET A 41 -1.72 -16.53 12.74
C MET A 41 -2.85 -17.54 12.51
N VAL A 42 -4.09 -17.06 12.60
CA VAL A 42 -5.18 -17.61 11.79
C VAL A 42 -5.88 -16.44 11.09
N ALA A 43 -5.19 -15.81 10.15
CA ALA A 43 -5.83 -14.89 9.21
C ALA A 43 -6.50 -15.74 8.13
N CYS A 44 -7.81 -15.96 8.27
CA CYS A 44 -8.59 -16.57 7.21
C CYS A 44 -8.81 -15.49 6.14
N ALA A 45 -8.11 -15.59 5.01
CA ALA A 45 -8.29 -14.66 3.90
C ALA A 45 -9.62 -14.97 3.18
N PRO A 46 -10.60 -14.06 3.16
CA PRO A 46 -11.82 -14.26 2.37
C PRO A 46 -11.45 -14.39 0.89
N LYS A 47 -12.10 -15.32 0.19
CA LYS A 47 -11.94 -15.50 -1.25
C LYS A 47 -12.33 -14.20 -1.95
N GLN A 48 -11.37 -13.57 -2.63
CA GLN A 48 -11.60 -12.31 -3.33
C GLN A 48 -12.56 -12.50 -4.51
N PRO A 49 -13.42 -11.51 -4.80
CA PRO A 49 -14.27 -11.53 -5.98
C PRO A 49 -13.41 -11.54 -7.25
N THR A 50 -13.84 -12.34 -8.22
CA THR A 50 -13.20 -12.45 -9.54
C THR A 50 -14.00 -11.67 -10.58
N LEU A 51 -13.31 -11.03 -11.52
CA LEU A 51 -13.95 -10.28 -12.59
C LEU A 51 -14.82 -11.24 -13.45
N PRO A 52 -16.08 -10.88 -13.72
CA PRO A 52 -16.92 -11.60 -14.69
C PRO A 52 -16.29 -11.60 -16.09
N GLU A 53 -16.55 -12.64 -16.88
CA GLU A 53 -16.09 -12.74 -18.26
C GLU A 53 -16.67 -11.65 -19.17
N GLN A 54 -17.90 -11.21 -18.87
CA GLN A 54 -18.58 -10.14 -19.59
C GLN A 54 -18.84 -8.97 -18.64
N ALA A 55 -18.30 -7.81 -18.99
CA ALA A 55 -18.60 -6.57 -18.29
C ALA A 55 -20.06 -6.17 -18.51
N PRO A 56 -20.75 -5.60 -17.50
CA PRO A 56 -22.08 -5.04 -17.66
C PRO A 56 -22.13 -3.95 -18.74
N GLU A 57 -23.31 -3.70 -19.29
CA GLU A 57 -23.51 -2.64 -20.26
C GLU A 57 -23.16 -1.25 -19.68
N GLY A 58 -22.49 -0.44 -20.50
CA GLY A 58 -22.00 0.88 -20.10
C GLY A 58 -20.86 0.81 -19.08
N ILE A 59 -20.06 -0.26 -19.11
CA ILE A 59 -18.71 -0.33 -18.51
C ILE A 59 -17.69 -0.32 -19.65
N ILE A 60 -16.75 0.61 -19.57
CA ILE A 60 -15.62 0.71 -20.49
C ILE A 60 -14.77 -0.55 -20.37
N SER A 61 -14.38 -1.14 -21.50
CA SER A 61 -13.55 -2.33 -21.52
C SER A 61 -12.19 -2.09 -20.87
N ARG A 62 -11.55 -3.16 -20.41
CA ARG A 62 -10.27 -3.06 -19.66
C ARG A 62 -9.19 -2.41 -20.52
N ASP A 63 -9.07 -2.85 -21.76
CA ASP A 63 -8.05 -2.33 -22.70
C ASP A 63 -8.26 -0.84 -22.99
N SER A 64 -9.51 -0.43 -23.21
CA SER A 64 -9.85 1.00 -23.36
C SER A 64 -9.55 1.79 -22.09
N MET A 65 -9.85 1.24 -20.91
CA MET A 65 -9.58 1.88 -19.64
C MET A 65 -8.08 2.09 -19.41
N VAL A 66 -7.24 1.11 -19.74
CA VAL A 66 -5.77 1.24 -19.69
C VAL A 66 -5.30 2.41 -20.55
N MET A 67 -5.80 2.53 -21.78
CA MET A 67 -5.44 3.63 -22.68
C MET A 67 -5.92 4.99 -22.14
N ILE A 68 -7.17 5.09 -21.71
CA ILE A 68 -7.76 6.32 -21.16
C ILE A 68 -6.98 6.78 -19.92
N MET A 69 -6.69 5.87 -18.99
CA MET A 69 -5.96 6.20 -17.77
C MET A 69 -4.52 6.63 -18.05
N THR A 70 -3.85 5.97 -19.00
CA THR A 70 -2.51 6.37 -19.46
C THR A 70 -2.52 7.82 -19.95
N ASP A 71 -3.46 8.16 -20.83
CA ASP A 71 -3.60 9.53 -21.36
C ASP A 71 -3.97 10.54 -20.26
N CYS A 72 -4.83 10.15 -19.32
CA CYS A 72 -5.15 10.96 -18.14
C CYS A 72 -3.89 11.28 -17.31
N PHE A 73 -3.03 10.30 -17.03
CA PHE A 73 -1.79 10.52 -16.26
C PHE A 73 -0.78 11.38 -17.02
N ILE A 74 -0.65 11.20 -18.34
CA ILE A 74 0.18 12.06 -19.19
C ILE A 74 -0.34 13.50 -19.17
N ALA A 75 -1.65 13.68 -19.32
CA ALA A 75 -2.28 14.98 -19.28
C ALA A 75 -2.14 15.65 -17.91
N GLU A 76 -2.22 14.89 -16.81
CA GLU A 76 -1.95 15.36 -15.46
C GLU A 76 -0.49 15.83 -15.32
N GLY A 77 0.48 15.04 -15.79
CA GLY A 77 1.90 15.38 -15.78
C GLY A 77 2.19 16.68 -16.55
N ALA A 78 1.62 16.82 -17.76
CA ALA A 78 1.70 18.03 -18.55
C ALA A 78 1.04 19.23 -17.84
N SER A 79 -0.11 19.01 -17.20
CA SER A 79 -0.81 20.07 -16.46
C SER A 79 0.01 20.60 -15.27
N LYS A 80 0.71 19.72 -14.54
CA LYS A 80 1.58 20.11 -13.42
C LYS A 80 2.73 20.99 -13.90
N GLN A 81 3.30 20.70 -15.07
CA GLN A 81 4.34 21.55 -15.67
C GLN A 81 3.81 22.95 -16.02
N VAL A 82 2.57 23.06 -16.51
CA VAL A 82 1.91 24.34 -16.80
C VAL A 82 1.51 25.10 -15.52
N GLN A 83 1.07 24.39 -14.48
CA GLN A 83 0.72 24.98 -13.17
C GLN A 83 1.91 25.61 -12.46
N VAL A 84 3.11 25.03 -12.59
CA VAL A 84 4.36 25.66 -12.09
C VAL A 84 4.58 27.03 -12.77
N GLN A 85 4.05 27.24 -13.97
CA GLN A 85 4.20 28.48 -14.74
C GLN A 85 3.05 29.48 -14.52
N HIS A 86 1.88 29.07 -14.00
CA HIS A 86 0.69 29.93 -13.89
C HIS A 86 -0.05 29.80 -12.55
N LYS A 87 -0.46 30.94 -11.96
CA LYS A 87 -1.08 31.03 -10.62
C LYS A 87 -2.51 30.46 -10.49
N ASN A 88 -3.18 30.07 -11.56
CA ASN A 88 -4.57 29.58 -11.54
C ASN A 88 -4.66 28.08 -11.81
N VAL A 89 -4.34 27.29 -10.78
CA VAL A 89 -4.19 25.83 -10.83
C VAL A 89 -5.52 25.08 -11.04
N LEU A 90 -6.61 25.54 -10.43
CA LEU A 90 -7.88 24.80 -10.40
C LEU A 90 -8.62 24.76 -11.74
N LEU A 91 -8.41 25.75 -12.62
CA LEU A 91 -9.09 25.81 -13.92
C LEU A 91 -8.48 24.81 -14.92
N HIS A 92 -7.20 24.47 -14.76
CA HIS A 92 -6.46 23.71 -15.77
C HIS A 92 -6.65 22.20 -15.65
N ALA A 93 -6.68 21.64 -14.44
CA ALA A 93 -6.85 20.19 -14.26
C ALA A 93 -8.12 19.64 -14.93
N ASN A 94 -9.21 20.42 -14.89
CA ASN A 94 -10.49 20.00 -15.47
C ASN A 94 -10.47 19.99 -17.01
N VAL A 95 -9.76 20.93 -17.65
CA VAL A 95 -9.66 21.03 -19.12
C VAL A 95 -8.89 19.85 -19.73
N PHE A 96 -7.83 19.40 -19.07
CA PHE A 96 -7.00 18.30 -19.57
C PHE A 96 -7.75 16.97 -19.60
N PHE A 97 -8.50 16.64 -18.56
CA PHE A 97 -9.31 15.42 -18.54
C PHE A 97 -10.48 15.48 -19.53
N THR A 98 -11.10 16.65 -19.75
CA THR A 98 -12.13 16.82 -20.77
C THR A 98 -11.62 16.46 -22.17
N LYS A 99 -10.40 16.87 -22.53
CA LYS A 99 -9.80 16.52 -23.83
C LYS A 99 -9.49 15.03 -23.99
N VAL A 100 -9.10 14.36 -22.91
CA VAL A 100 -8.94 12.91 -22.93
C VAL A 100 -10.30 12.25 -23.15
N PHE A 101 -11.34 12.64 -22.43
CA PHE A 101 -12.66 12.04 -22.58
C PHE A 101 -13.29 12.28 -23.95
N GLU A 102 -13.10 13.47 -24.54
CA GLU A 102 -13.47 13.76 -25.94
C GLU A 102 -12.75 12.82 -26.93
N LYS A 103 -11.46 12.54 -26.73
CA LYS A 103 -10.67 11.66 -27.61
C LYS A 103 -11.22 10.23 -27.65
N TYR A 104 -11.74 9.74 -26.53
CA TYR A 104 -12.25 8.37 -26.40
C TYR A 104 -13.78 8.26 -26.53
N ASP A 105 -14.46 9.37 -26.84
CA ASP A 105 -15.93 9.47 -26.95
C ASP A 105 -16.65 8.94 -25.70
N ILE A 106 -16.18 9.38 -24.53
CA ILE A 106 -16.77 9.01 -23.24
C ILE A 106 -17.08 10.24 -22.40
N THR A 107 -17.94 10.05 -21.41
CA THR A 107 -18.21 11.03 -20.36
C THR A 107 -17.40 10.72 -19.10
N TYR A 108 -17.20 11.73 -18.26
CA TYR A 108 -16.62 11.52 -16.93
C TYR A 108 -17.42 10.52 -16.08
N GLN A 109 -18.75 10.47 -16.26
CA GLN A 109 -19.60 9.55 -15.50
C GLN A 109 -19.37 8.09 -15.93
N GLU A 110 -19.19 7.83 -17.23
CA GLU A 110 -18.85 6.49 -17.73
C GLU A 110 -17.46 6.05 -17.27
N TYR A 111 -16.48 6.96 -17.31
CA TYR A 111 -15.15 6.71 -16.75
C TYR A 111 -15.22 6.33 -15.27
N LYS A 112 -15.85 7.20 -14.46
CA LYS A 112 -15.98 7.02 -13.01
C LYS A 112 -16.68 5.70 -12.68
N LYS A 113 -17.84 5.44 -13.29
CA LYS A 113 -18.62 4.22 -13.10
C LYS A 113 -17.79 2.97 -13.45
N SER A 114 -17.03 3.02 -14.53
CA SER A 114 -16.20 1.90 -14.98
C SER A 114 -15.01 1.66 -14.05
N LEU A 115 -14.35 2.73 -13.57
CA LEU A 115 -13.27 2.61 -12.60
C LEU A 115 -13.79 2.05 -11.26
N GLU A 116 -14.93 2.54 -10.77
CA GLU A 116 -15.60 2.00 -9.57
C GLU A 116 -15.95 0.51 -9.73
N TYR A 117 -16.37 0.08 -10.92
CA TYR A 117 -16.59 -1.32 -11.22
C TYR A 117 -15.32 -2.16 -11.11
N TYR A 118 -14.20 -1.72 -11.70
CA TYR A 118 -12.92 -2.45 -11.58
C TYR A 118 -12.43 -2.54 -10.13
N HIS A 119 -12.62 -1.48 -9.32
CA HIS A 119 -12.25 -1.49 -7.89
C HIS A 119 -12.99 -2.53 -7.05
N GLN A 120 -14.10 -3.08 -7.51
CA GLN A 120 -14.78 -4.18 -6.82
C GLN A 120 -13.98 -5.49 -6.88
N TYR A 121 -12.98 -5.57 -7.76
CA TYR A 121 -12.19 -6.78 -8.02
C TYR A 121 -10.69 -6.47 -7.83
N PRO A 122 -10.12 -6.68 -6.63
CA PRO A 122 -8.76 -6.25 -6.29
C PRO A 122 -7.71 -6.68 -7.32
N ARG A 123 -7.70 -7.96 -7.71
CA ARG A 123 -6.74 -8.47 -8.70
C ARG A 123 -6.90 -7.83 -10.09
N ALA A 124 -8.13 -7.50 -10.48
CA ALA A 124 -8.38 -6.93 -11.80
C ALA A 124 -7.95 -5.47 -11.87
N VAL A 125 -8.20 -4.70 -10.79
CA VAL A 125 -7.78 -3.30 -10.73
C VAL A 125 -6.27 -3.18 -10.54
N ASP A 126 -5.64 -4.06 -9.76
CA ASP A 126 -4.18 -4.12 -9.62
C ASP A 126 -3.53 -4.35 -11.00
N ALA A 127 -3.97 -5.39 -11.71
CA ALA A 127 -3.46 -5.67 -13.05
C ALA A 127 -3.72 -4.51 -14.04
N LEU A 128 -4.85 -3.81 -13.90
CA LEU A 128 -5.16 -2.65 -14.73
C LEU A 128 -4.18 -1.49 -14.46
N TYR A 129 -3.80 -1.24 -13.20
CA TYR A 129 -2.76 -0.26 -12.88
C TYR A 129 -1.38 -0.70 -13.36
N ASP A 130 -1.03 -1.98 -13.26
CA ASP A 130 0.24 -2.51 -13.77
C ASP A 130 0.40 -2.24 -15.27
N ASP A 131 -0.65 -2.48 -16.06
CA ASP A 131 -0.63 -2.22 -17.50
C ASP A 131 -0.54 -0.72 -17.82
N VAL A 132 -1.19 0.14 -17.02
CA VAL A 132 -1.03 1.60 -17.15
C VAL A 132 0.41 2.02 -16.87
N LEU A 133 1.04 1.49 -15.82
CA LEU A 133 2.45 1.76 -15.50
C LEU A 133 3.40 1.27 -16.60
N GLN A 134 3.12 0.11 -17.19
CA GLN A 134 3.87 -0.40 -18.33
C GLN A 134 3.75 0.55 -19.53
N GLN A 135 2.54 0.95 -19.91
CA GLN A 135 2.30 1.90 -21.01
C GLN A 135 3.00 3.25 -20.79
N LEU A 136 2.98 3.78 -19.57
CA LEU A 136 3.71 4.99 -19.22
C LEU A 136 5.23 4.80 -19.40
N SER A 137 5.77 3.67 -18.95
CA SER A 137 7.19 3.34 -19.07
C SER A 137 7.63 3.22 -20.54
N GLU A 138 6.82 2.58 -21.38
CA GLU A 138 7.06 2.46 -22.82
C GLU A 138 7.08 3.83 -23.49
N LYS A 139 6.08 4.68 -23.22
CA LYS A 139 6.03 6.05 -23.75
C LYS A 139 7.19 6.92 -23.29
N GLU A 140 7.63 6.78 -22.04
CA GLU A 140 8.83 7.48 -21.56
C GLU A 140 10.09 7.03 -22.30
N ALA A 141 10.22 5.73 -22.59
CA ALA A 141 11.35 5.20 -23.34
C ALA A 141 11.36 5.74 -24.78
N GLU A 142 10.20 5.76 -25.45
CA GLU A 142 10.04 6.33 -26.80
C GLU A 142 10.52 7.79 -26.86
N VAL A 143 10.12 8.61 -25.88
CA VAL A 143 10.53 10.02 -25.81
C VAL A 143 12.04 10.17 -25.57
N LYS A 144 12.66 9.33 -24.73
CA LYS A 144 14.10 9.39 -24.44
C LYS A 144 14.98 8.96 -25.62
N THR A 145 14.45 8.14 -26.52
CA THR A 145 15.18 7.68 -27.72
C THR A 145 15.13 8.65 -28.90
N ARG A 146 14.34 9.71 -28.81
CA ARG A 146 14.16 10.73 -29.86
C ARG A 146 14.98 11.99 -29.58
#